data_AF-A0A2P4YC33-F1
#
_entry.id   AF-A0A2P4YC33-F1
#
_cell.length_a   1.000
_cell.length_b   1.000
_cell.length_c   1.000
_cell.angle_alpha   90.00
_cell.angle_beta   90.00
_cell.angle_gamma   90.00
#
_symmetry.space_group_name_H-M   'P 1'
#
loop_
_entity.id
_entity.type
_entity.pdbx_description
1 polymer ?
#
loop_
_entity_poly.entity_id
_entity_poly.type
_entity_poly.pdbx_seq_one_letter_code
_entity_poly.pdbx_strand_id
1 'polypeptide(L)'
;MSESDLSTSNHVVDITVGEAGKVGDGVNSYYVYKVTSAEDVVVERRYSDFLWLHHQLSKQCAGYVIPPLPAKVVGLLQGPEFLEHRRAGLERFLRKVVIHDELKNSNYFRSFLECS
;
A
#
# COMPACT_ATOMS: atom_id res chain seq x y z
N MET A 1 36.43 -0.87 -6.05
CA MET A 1 35.19 -1.49 -5.52
C MET A 1 34.05 -0.59 -5.93
N SER A 2 33.10 -1.17 -6.65
CA SER A 2 32.09 -0.46 -7.44
C SER A 2 30.93 -0.01 -6.56
N GLU A 3 30.77 1.31 -6.36
CA GLU A 3 29.55 1.87 -5.79
C GLU A 3 28.60 2.18 -6.95
N SER A 4 27.68 1.26 -7.20
CA SER A 4 26.69 1.32 -8.27
C SER A 4 25.73 2.49 -8.06
N ASP A 5 25.68 3.38 -9.06
CA ASP A 5 24.68 4.40 -9.31
C ASP A 5 23.26 3.98 -8.90
N LEU A 6 22.72 4.60 -7.84
CA LEU A 6 21.29 4.60 -7.59
C LEU A 6 20.69 5.91 -8.09
N SER A 7 20.61 6.06 -9.41
CA SER A 7 19.79 7.09 -10.05
C SER A 7 18.32 6.77 -9.77
N THR A 8 17.84 7.10 -8.57
CA THR A 8 16.41 7.02 -8.25
C THR A 8 15.77 8.21 -8.94
N SER A 9 15.24 7.97 -10.14
CA SER A 9 14.48 8.94 -10.92
C SER A 9 13.43 9.58 -10.01
N ASN A 10 13.50 10.89 -9.84
CA ASN A 10 12.68 11.67 -8.92
C ASN A 10 11.29 11.90 -9.54
N HIS A 11 10.61 10.82 -9.96
CA HIS A 11 9.20 10.86 -10.28
C HIS A 11 8.43 10.97 -8.97
N VAL A 12 8.00 12.19 -8.65
CA VAL A 12 7.04 12.44 -7.58
C VAL A 12 5.73 11.80 -8.01
N VAL A 13 5.54 10.52 -7.67
CA VAL A 13 4.28 9.83 -7.85
C VAL A 13 3.48 10.06 -6.57
N ASP A 14 2.60 11.05 -6.60
CA ASP A 14 1.66 11.37 -5.52
C ASP A 14 0.61 10.26 -5.36
N ILE A 15 0.94 9.24 -4.56
CA ILE A 15 -0.05 8.26 -4.08
C ILE A 15 -0.42 8.57 -2.63
N THR A 16 -1.72 8.63 -2.37
CA THR A 16 -2.30 8.96 -1.07
C THR A 16 -3.32 7.92 -0.65
N VAL A 17 -3.43 7.71 0.66
CA VAL A 17 -4.42 6.80 1.24
C VAL A 17 -5.32 7.62 2.15
N GLY A 18 -6.60 7.73 1.80
CA GLY A 18 -7.63 8.38 2.59
C GLY A 18 -8.06 7.58 3.81
N GLU A 19 -9.00 8.15 4.55
CA GLU A 19 -9.53 7.59 5.80
C GLU A 19 -10.19 6.21 5.58
N ALA A 20 -10.22 5.41 6.65
CA ALA A 20 -10.84 4.10 6.63
C ALA A 20 -12.38 4.21 6.64
N GLY A 21 -13.01 3.88 5.53
CA GLY A 21 -14.47 3.72 5.43
C GLY A 21 -14.89 2.37 6.01
N LYS A 22 -15.77 2.39 7.02
CA LYS A 22 -16.40 1.16 7.51
C LYS A 22 -17.50 0.76 6.52
N VAL A 23 -17.35 -0.41 5.90
CA VAL A 23 -18.30 -0.98 4.94
C VAL A 23 -18.95 -2.22 5.55
N GLY A 24 -20.28 -2.31 5.46
CA GLY A 24 -21.09 -3.41 5.96
C GLY A 24 -21.82 -3.09 7.26
N ASP A 25 -23.04 -3.63 7.37
CA ASP A 25 -23.91 -3.50 8.53
C ASP A 25 -23.86 -4.80 9.37
N GLY A 26 -23.60 -4.68 10.67
CA GLY A 26 -23.54 -5.82 11.60
C GLY A 26 -22.17 -6.52 11.75
N VAL A 27 -22.23 -7.82 12.03
CA VAL A 27 -21.10 -8.64 12.55
C VAL A 27 -19.98 -8.85 11.52
N ASN A 28 -20.24 -8.62 10.24
CA ASN A 28 -19.28 -8.81 9.14
C ASN A 28 -18.79 -7.50 8.52
N SER A 29 -18.83 -6.40 9.28
CA SER A 29 -18.30 -5.11 8.84
C SER A 29 -16.77 -5.13 8.71
N TYR A 30 -16.25 -4.47 7.68
CA TYR A 30 -14.83 -4.38 7.39
C TYR A 30 -14.43 -2.94 7.05
N TYR A 31 -13.13 -2.64 7.16
CA TYR A 31 -12.58 -1.32 6.84
C TYR A 31 -11.94 -1.33 5.45
N VAL A 32 -12.30 -0.33 4.67
CA VAL A 32 -11.81 -0.08 3.31
C VAL A 32 -11.09 1.25 3.29
N TYR A 33 -9.97 1.30 2.57
CA TYR A 33 -9.14 2.48 2.41
C TYR A 33 -9.27 2.99 0.99
N LYS A 34 -9.55 4.29 0.85
CA LYS A 34 -9.56 4.95 -0.45
C LYS A 34 -8.13 5.27 -0.85
N VAL A 35 -7.62 4.65 -1.90
CA VAL A 35 -6.29 4.93 -2.45
C VAL A 35 -6.46 5.80 -3.68
N THR A 36 -5.82 6.96 -3.69
CA THR A 36 -5.80 7.88 -4.84
C THR A 36 -4.38 7.93 -5.40
N SER A 37 -4.24 7.57 -6.66
CA SER A 37 -3.00 7.68 -7.43
C SER A 37 -2.88 9.06 -8.08
N ALA A 38 -1.66 9.46 -8.45
CA ALA A 38 -1.36 10.70 -9.16
C ALA A 38 -2.04 10.77 -10.54
N GLU A 39 -2.41 9.62 -11.11
CA GLU A 39 -3.11 9.48 -12.39
C GLU A 39 -4.63 9.64 -12.25
N ASP A 40 -5.11 10.25 -11.15
CA ASP A 40 -6.54 10.42 -10.83
C ASP A 40 -7.33 9.10 -10.70
N VAL A 41 -6.59 8.00 -10.52
CA VAL A 41 -7.16 6.67 -10.27
C VAL A 41 -7.48 6.55 -8.79
N VAL A 42 -8.76 6.31 -8.50
CA VAL A 42 -9.28 6.14 -7.15
C VAL A 42 -9.78 4.71 -6.99
N VAL A 43 -9.19 3.96 -6.05
CA VAL A 43 -9.63 2.60 -5.73
C VAL A 43 -9.93 2.43 -4.26
N GLU A 44 -10.85 1.53 -3.97
CA GLU A 44 -11.24 1.16 -2.62
C GLU A 44 -10.66 -0.21 -2.27
N ARG A 45 -9.77 -0.26 -1.27
CA ARG A 45 -9.00 -1.47 -0.95
C ARG A 45 -9.04 -1.79 0.53
N ARG A 46 -9.24 -3.06 0.87
CA ARG A 46 -9.18 -3.54 2.26
C ARG A 46 -7.74 -3.89 2.62
N TYR A 47 -7.41 -3.87 3.91
CA TYR A 47 -6.05 -4.17 4.40
C TYR A 47 -5.47 -5.50 3.88
N SER A 48 -6.30 -6.53 3.68
CA SER A 48 -5.86 -7.81 3.11
C SER A 48 -5.35 -7.72 1.67
N ASP A 49 -5.85 -6.77 0.88
CA ASP A 49 -5.40 -6.59 -0.51
C ASP A 49 -3.98 -6.00 -0.52
N PHE A 50 -3.67 -5.10 0.42
CA PHE A 50 -2.32 -4.58 0.61
C PHE A 50 -1.34 -5.66 1.10
N LEU A 51 -1.79 -6.55 1.99
CA LEU A 51 -0.99 -7.70 2.41
C LEU A 51 -0.67 -8.61 1.22
N TRP A 52 -1.66 -8.88 0.36
CA TRP A 52 -1.47 -9.67 -0.85
C TRP A 52 -0.45 -9.01 -1.78
N LEU A 53 -0.60 -7.70 -2.05
CA LEU A 53 0.34 -6.95 -2.87
C LEU A 53 1.76 -7.00 -2.31
N HIS A 54 1.94 -6.72 -1.01
CA HIS A 54 3.24 -6.78 -0.36
C HIS A 54 3.88 -8.17 -0.46
N HIS A 55 3.12 -9.23 -0.20
CA HIS A 55 3.63 -10.60 -0.30
C HIS A 55 4.09 -10.92 -1.73
N GLN A 56 3.33 -10.45 -2.73
CA GLN A 56 3.62 -10.73 -4.12
C GLN A 56 4.81 -9.93 -4.64
N LEU A 57 4.92 -8.65 -4.26
CA LEU A 57 6.11 -7.84 -4.51
C LEU A 57 7.33 -8.43 -3.79
N SER A 58 7.18 -8.90 -2.54
CA SER A 58 8.29 -9.48 -1.77
C SER A 58 8.82 -10.76 -2.39
N LYS A 59 7.94 -11.56 -3.01
CA LYS A 59 8.32 -12.75 -3.76
C LYS A 59 9.03 -12.41 -5.07
N GLN A 60 8.51 -11.45 -5.83
CA GLN A 60 9.03 -11.14 -7.15
C GLN A 60 10.32 -10.30 -7.08
N CYS A 61 10.43 -9.43 -6.09
CA CYS A 61 11.52 -8.49 -5.92
C CYS A 61 12.31 -8.80 -4.65
N ALA A 62 12.88 -10.01 -4.57
CA ALA A 62 13.68 -10.48 -3.44
C ALA A 62 14.97 -9.65 -3.17
N GLY A 63 15.27 -8.65 -4.01
CA GLY A 63 16.38 -7.70 -3.84
C GLY A 63 15.97 -6.31 -3.35
N TYR A 64 14.67 -5.99 -3.27
CA TYR A 64 14.19 -4.67 -2.82
C TYR A 64 13.73 -4.71 -1.37
N VAL A 65 14.14 -3.71 -0.60
CA VAL A 65 13.68 -3.53 0.79
C VAL A 65 12.24 -3.03 0.76
N ILE A 66 11.30 -3.97 0.70
CA ILE A 66 9.88 -3.65 0.83
C ILE A 66 9.65 -3.15 2.25
N PRO A 67 9.11 -1.94 2.44
CA PRO A 67 8.90 -1.42 3.78
C PRO A 67 7.91 -2.32 4.52
N PRO A 68 8.20 -2.64 5.79
CA PRO A 68 7.32 -3.47 6.59
C PRO A 68 5.96 -2.77 6.70
N LEU A 69 4.89 -3.49 6.37
CA LEU A 69 3.54 -3.02 6.68
C LEU A 69 3.43 -2.79 8.19
N PRO A 70 2.71 -1.74 8.63
CA PRO A 70 2.39 -1.57 10.04
C PRO A 70 1.77 -2.87 10.54
N ALA A 71 2.34 -3.40 11.63
CA ALA A 71 2.01 -4.72 12.15
C ALA A 71 0.51 -4.84 12.40
N LYS A 72 -0.01 -6.04 12.18
CA LYS A 72 -1.36 -6.43 12.58
C LYS A 72 -1.43 -6.39 14.11
N VAL A 73 -1.74 -5.22 14.70
CA VAL A 73 -1.92 -5.11 16.15
C VAL A 73 -3.10 -5.99 16.53
N VAL A 74 -2.82 -7.02 17.33
CA VAL A 74 -3.78 -8.00 17.82
C VAL A 74 -4.24 -7.50 19.19
N GLY A 75 -5.48 -6.99 19.30
CA GLY A 75 -6.05 -6.58 20.59
C GLY A 75 -6.96 -5.36 20.55
N LEU A 76 -7.27 -4.84 21.75
CA LEU A 76 -8.25 -3.80 22.08
C LEU A 76 -7.99 -2.41 21.45
N LEU A 77 -6.93 -2.27 20.66
CA LEU A 77 -6.56 -1.04 19.96
C LEU A 77 -7.14 -1.02 18.54
N GLN A 78 -8.41 -1.43 18.34
CA GLN A 78 -9.11 -1.21 17.06
C GLN A 78 -9.85 0.14 17.01
N GLY A 79 -9.39 1.09 17.83
CA GLY A 79 -9.91 2.45 17.83
C GLY A 79 -9.50 3.25 16.58
N PRO A 80 -10.05 4.46 16.41
CA PRO A 80 -9.74 5.34 15.28
C PRO A 80 -8.25 5.64 15.12
N GLU A 81 -7.50 5.72 16.23
CA GLU A 81 -6.05 5.93 16.23
C GLU A 81 -5.29 4.81 15.51
N PHE A 82 -5.75 3.56 15.63
CA PHE A 82 -5.14 2.42 14.95
C PHE A 82 -5.45 2.41 13.46
N LEU A 83 -6.67 2.80 13.08
CA LEU A 83 -7.02 2.95 11.67
C LEU A 83 -6.14 4.01 11.01
N GLU A 84 -5.86 5.11 11.71
CA GLU A 84 -4.99 6.18 11.23
C GLU A 84 -3.52 5.74 11.17
N HIS A 85 -3.00 5.09 12.22
CA HIS A 85 -1.64 4.55 12.21
C HIS A 85 -1.44 3.53 11.07
N ARG A 86 -2.44 2.66 10.86
CA ARG A 86 -2.47 1.72 9.75
C ARG A 86 -2.52 2.45 8.41
N ARG A 87 -3.41 3.45 8.25
CA ARG A 87 -3.53 4.27 7.02
C ARG A 87 -2.18 4.91 6.66
N ALA A 88 -1.53 5.57 7.62
CA ALA A 88 -0.23 6.21 7.42
C ALA A 88 0.86 5.21 7.00
N GLY A 89 0.87 4.00 7.59
CA GLY A 89 1.81 2.95 7.17
C GLY A 89 1.50 2.37 5.79
N LEU A 90 0.21 2.22 5.43
CA LEU A 90 -0.20 1.80 4.08
C LEU A 90 0.19 2.83 3.02
N GLU A 91 0.00 4.12 3.32
CA GLU A 91 0.42 5.21 2.46
C GLU A 91 1.94 5.20 2.25
N ARG A 92 2.71 5.08 3.34
CA ARG A 92 4.18 4.99 3.26
C ARG A 92 4.65 3.79 2.44
N PHE A 93 3.98 2.64 2.59
CA PHE A 93 4.24 1.45 1.79
C PHE A 93 4.00 1.72 0.30
N LEU A 94 2.82 2.24 -0.06
CA LEU A 94 2.48 2.55 -1.45
C LEU A 94 3.44 3.58 -2.06
N ARG A 95 3.79 4.64 -1.32
CA ARG A 95 4.77 5.65 -1.75
C ARG A 95 6.10 5.02 -2.11
N LYS A 96 6.59 4.06 -1.32
CA LYS A 96 7.83 3.34 -1.62
C LYS A 96 7.70 2.43 -2.85
N VAL A 97 6.56 1.78 -3.02
CA VAL A 97 6.29 0.96 -4.21
C VAL A 97 6.31 1.81 -5.47
N VAL A 98 5.67 2.98 -5.47
CA VAL A 98 5.61 3.85 -6.67
C VAL A 98 6.92 4.57 -6.99
N ILE A 99 7.83 4.72 -6.02
CA ILE A 99 9.19 5.29 -6.23
C ILE A 99 10.07 4.33 -7.04
N HIS A 100 9.82 3.02 -6.99
CA HIS A 100 10.58 2.04 -7.73
C HIS A 100 9.86 1.67 -9.02
N ASP A 101 10.41 2.06 -10.18
CA ASP A 101 9.83 1.76 -11.50
C ASP A 101 9.53 0.27 -11.70
N GLU A 102 10.37 -0.64 -11.20
CA GLU A 102 10.12 -2.09 -11.30
C GLU A 102 8.86 -2.54 -10.54
N LEU A 103 8.63 -1.97 -9.35
CA LEU A 103 7.47 -2.30 -8.52
C LEU A 103 6.20 -1.62 -9.07
N LYS A 104 6.31 -0.34 -9.47
CA LYS A 104 5.22 0.41 -10.12
C LYS A 104 4.78 -0.25 -11.43
N ASN A 105 5.73 -0.68 -12.26
CA ASN A 105 5.44 -1.34 -13.54
C ASN A 105 5.15 -2.84 -13.38
N SER A 106 5.13 -3.37 -12.16
CA SER A 106 4.74 -4.76 -11.92
C SER A 106 3.26 -4.98 -12.22
N ASN A 107 2.95 -6.12 -12.85
CA ASN A 107 1.58 -6.53 -13.13
C ASN A 107 0.73 -6.56 -11.85
N TYR A 108 1.31 -6.90 -10.69
CA TYR A 108 0.55 -6.94 -9.43
C TYR A 108 0.14 -5.56 -8.92
N PHE A 109 0.98 -4.54 -9.13
CA PHE A 109 0.65 -3.17 -8.75
C PHE A 109 -0.44 -2.61 -9.67
N ARG A 110 -0.33 -2.87 -10.99
CA ARG A 110 -1.42 -2.54 -11.94
C ARG A 110 -2.71 -3.25 -11.58
N SER A 111 -2.69 -4.56 -11.32
CA SER A 111 -3.88 -5.29 -10.88
C SER A 111 -4.46 -4.76 -9.57
N PHE A 112 -3.61 -4.30 -8.64
CA PHE A 112 -4.07 -3.66 -7.42
C PHE A 112 -4.81 -2.34 -7.69
N LEU A 113 -4.43 -1.58 -8.72
CA LEU A 113 -5.12 -0.34 -9.13
C LEU A 113 -6.29 -0.57 -10.11
N GLU A 114 -6.35 -1.70 -10.82
CA GLU A 114 -7.38 -1.97 -11.84
C GLU A 114 -8.51 -2.88 -11.36
N CYS A 115 -8.24 -3.82 -10.44
CA CYS A 115 -9.18 -4.90 -10.14
C CYS A 115 -10.27 -4.44 -9.16
N SER A 116 -11.25 -3.65 -9.61
CA SER A 116 -12.41 -3.28 -8.79
C SER A 116 -13.35 -4.45 -8.52
#